data_AF-A0A963UP42-F1
#
_entry.id   AF-A0A963UP42-F1
#
_cell.length_a   1.000
_cell.length_b   1.000
_cell.length_c   1.000
_cell.angle_alpha   90.00
_cell.angle_beta   90.00
_cell.angle_gamma   90.00
#
_symmetry.space_group_name_H-M   'P 1'
#
loop_
_entity.id
_entity.type
_entity.pdbx_description
1 polymer ?
#
loop_
_entity_poly.entity_id
_entity_poly.type
_entity_poly.pdbx_seq_one_letter_code
_entity_poly.pdbx_strand_id
1 'polypeptide(L)'
;MLLTDPSPRRDWPRPPAALPHARLNEPPPGARVTVAGLVLVRQRPGTARGVVFVTLEDETGVANVVIWAKVFERFRRAVIAGRLLRVTGRIQREGEVIHVVADTIEDITPMLDKLLVQSDRGTGIATAK
;
A
#
# COMPACT_ATOMS: atom_id res chain seq x y z
N MET A 1 14.43 -36.40 17.61
CA MET A 1 13.23 -36.53 16.74
C MET A 1 12.86 -35.12 16.31
N LEU A 2 12.90 -34.87 15.00
CA LEU A 2 13.29 -33.60 14.39
C LEU A 2 12.28 -32.46 14.60
N LEU A 3 12.81 -31.29 14.98
CA LEU A 3 12.14 -29.99 14.85
C LEU A 3 11.98 -29.69 13.36
N THR A 4 10.74 -29.67 12.87
CA THR A 4 10.42 -29.09 11.56
C THR A 4 10.52 -27.58 11.67
N ASP A 5 11.62 -27.02 11.16
CA ASP A 5 11.77 -25.60 10.86
C ASP A 5 10.63 -25.17 9.89
N PRO A 6 9.73 -24.24 10.26
CA PRO A 6 8.65 -23.77 9.41
C PRO A 6 9.11 -22.58 8.54
N SER A 7 10.24 -22.70 7.86
CA SER A 7 10.69 -21.66 6.93
C SER A 7 9.80 -21.67 5.67
N PRO A 8 9.21 -20.52 5.26
CA PRO A 8 8.31 -20.46 4.11
C PRO A 8 9.08 -20.74 2.81
N ARG A 9 8.40 -21.43 1.88
CA ARG A 9 8.88 -21.87 0.56
C ARG A 9 9.68 -20.79 -0.16
N ARG A 10 10.84 -21.19 -0.69
CA ARG A 10 11.98 -20.34 -1.09
C ARG A 10 11.82 -19.62 -2.44
N ASP A 11 10.65 -19.72 -3.10
CA ASP A 11 10.44 -19.37 -4.50
C ASP A 11 9.44 -18.22 -4.77
N TRP A 12 8.89 -17.57 -3.73
CA TRP A 12 8.01 -16.42 -3.96
C TRP A 12 8.78 -15.20 -4.51
N PRO A 13 8.35 -14.58 -5.63
CA PRO A 13 9.04 -13.44 -6.23
C PRO A 13 9.08 -12.26 -5.25
N ARG A 14 10.26 -11.64 -5.12
CA ARG A 14 10.44 -10.48 -4.26
C ARG A 14 9.94 -9.24 -4.98
N PRO A 15 9.16 -8.36 -4.32
CA PRO A 15 8.66 -7.16 -4.96
C PRO A 15 9.79 -6.17 -5.24
N PRO A 16 9.84 -5.69 -6.49
CA PRO A 16 9.95 -4.25 -6.73
C PRO A 16 8.71 -3.69 -7.46
N ALA A 17 7.79 -4.53 -7.92
CA ALA A 17 6.53 -4.15 -8.56
C ALA A 17 5.35 -4.24 -7.58
N ALA A 18 4.36 -3.36 -7.75
CA ALA A 18 3.11 -3.42 -6.98
C ALA A 18 2.24 -4.58 -7.49
N LEU A 19 1.79 -5.42 -6.57
CA LEU A 19 0.83 -6.49 -6.79
C LEU A 19 -0.58 -5.87 -6.81
N PRO A 20 -1.38 -6.06 -7.88
CA PRO A 20 -2.76 -5.60 -7.91
C PRO A 20 -3.59 -6.26 -6.81
N HIS A 21 -4.59 -5.54 -6.28
CA HIS A 21 -5.50 -6.03 -5.25
C HIS A 21 -6.10 -7.41 -5.59
N ALA A 22 -6.57 -7.60 -6.84
CA ALA A 22 -7.21 -8.85 -7.28
C ALA A 22 -6.31 -10.10 -7.14
N ARG A 23 -4.99 -9.91 -6.95
CA ARG A 23 -4.02 -11.00 -6.79
C ARG A 23 -3.52 -11.15 -5.34
N LEU A 24 -4.06 -10.40 -4.38
CA LEU A 24 -3.63 -10.46 -2.98
C LEU A 24 -3.92 -11.80 -2.30
N ASN A 25 -4.79 -12.63 -2.87
CA ASN A 25 -5.06 -13.98 -2.39
C ASN A 25 -3.99 -15.01 -2.79
N GLU A 26 -3.18 -14.74 -3.81
CA GLU A 26 -2.15 -15.66 -4.34
C GLU A 26 -0.92 -15.86 -3.42
N PRO A 27 -0.32 -14.80 -2.82
CA PRO A 27 0.90 -14.96 -2.03
C PRO A 27 0.66 -15.81 -0.78
N PRO A 28 1.59 -16.68 -0.38
CA PRO A 28 1.42 -17.45 0.85
C PRO A 28 1.35 -16.54 2.10
N PRO A 29 0.77 -17.00 3.22
CA PRO A 29 0.79 -16.23 4.48
C PRO A 29 2.20 -15.79 4.86
N GLY A 30 2.36 -14.54 5.30
CA GLY A 30 3.66 -13.96 5.66
C GLY A 30 4.55 -13.55 4.48
N ALA A 31 4.12 -13.81 3.23
CA ALA A 31 4.84 -13.38 2.03
C ALA A 31 4.99 -11.87 2.01
N ARG A 32 6.17 -11.41 1.57
CA ARG A 32 6.44 -9.99 1.40
C ARG A 32 5.95 -9.53 0.04
N VAL A 33 5.09 -8.51 0.02
CA VAL A 33 4.48 -7.94 -1.18
C VAL A 33 4.65 -6.43 -1.19
N THR A 34 4.52 -5.82 -2.36
CA THR A 34 4.30 -4.38 -2.50
C THR A 34 2.90 -4.19 -3.06
N VAL A 35 2.15 -3.22 -2.53
CA VAL A 35 0.91 -2.72 -3.11
C VAL A 35 1.07 -1.23 -3.36
N ALA A 36 0.30 -0.67 -4.29
CA ALA A 36 0.23 0.77 -4.49
C ALA A 36 -1.21 1.16 -4.81
N GLY A 37 -1.65 2.31 -4.30
CA GLY A 37 -3.02 2.74 -4.53
C GLY A 37 -3.31 4.11 -3.93
N LEU A 38 -4.45 4.66 -4.34
CA LEU A 38 -5.00 5.90 -3.80
C LEU A 38 -5.43 5.69 -2.36
N VAL A 39 -5.12 6.63 -1.48
CA VAL A 39 -5.54 6.52 -0.10
C VAL A 39 -7.00 6.95 0.04
N LEU A 40 -7.88 6.00 0.36
CA LEU A 40 -9.28 6.27 0.60
C LEU A 40 -9.55 6.70 2.05
N VAL A 41 -9.05 5.91 3.00
CA VAL A 41 -9.42 6.00 4.41
C VAL A 41 -8.18 5.83 5.28
N ARG A 42 -8.14 6.59 6.38
CA ARG A 42 -7.18 6.43 7.48
C ARG A 42 -7.94 6.33 8.78
N GLN A 43 -7.70 5.28 9.55
CA GLN A 43 -8.30 5.09 10.85
C GLN A 43 -7.22 4.86 11.90
N ARG A 44 -7.34 5.54 13.04
CA ARG A 44 -6.49 5.34 14.21
C ARG A 44 -7.39 5.16 15.43
N PRO A 45 -7.88 3.93 15.70
CA PRO A 45 -8.74 3.68 16.84
C PRO A 45 -8.05 4.06 18.14
N GLY A 46 -8.74 4.78 19.03
CA GLY A 46 -8.16 5.27 20.29
C GLY A 46 -7.65 4.15 21.22
N THR A 47 -8.17 2.93 21.07
CA THR A 47 -7.86 1.75 21.88
C THR A 47 -6.74 0.88 21.31
N ALA A 48 -6.32 1.10 20.05
CA ALA A 48 -5.48 0.15 19.31
C ALA A 48 -3.96 0.38 19.47
N ARG A 49 -3.47 0.74 20.65
CA ARG A 49 -2.02 0.87 20.98
C ARG A 49 -1.17 1.57 19.90
N GLY A 50 -1.71 2.60 19.24
CA GLY A 50 -1.00 3.37 18.21
C GLY A 50 -0.97 2.76 16.80
N VAL A 51 -1.77 1.73 16.52
CA VAL A 51 -1.97 1.18 15.16
C VAL A 51 -2.76 2.17 14.31
N VAL A 52 -2.37 2.29 13.04
CA VAL A 52 -3.10 3.01 12.00
C VAL A 52 -3.50 2.01 10.91
N PHE A 53 -4.75 2.09 10.47
CA PHE A 53 -5.27 1.37 9.33
C PHE A 53 -5.38 2.33 8.15
N VAL A 54 -4.94 1.89 6.97
CA VAL A 54 -5.05 2.66 5.74
C VAL A 54 -5.69 1.77 4.67
N THR A 55 -6.70 2.27 3.98
CA THR A 55 -7.30 1.61 2.82
C THR A 55 -6.74 2.23 1.56
N LEU A 56 -6.12 1.40 0.72
CA LEU A 56 -5.60 1.79 -0.60
C LEU A 56 -6.51 1.24 -1.69
N GLU A 57 -6.79 2.02 -2.73
CA GLU A 57 -7.55 1.58 -3.91
C GLU A 57 -6.67 1.55 -5.15
N ASP A 58 -6.76 0.45 -5.90
CA ASP A 58 -6.34 0.35 -7.29
C ASP A 58 -7.55 -0.03 -8.16
N GLU A 59 -7.34 -0.11 -9.48
CA GLU A 59 -8.40 -0.43 -10.44
C GLU A 59 -9.04 -1.83 -10.25
N THR A 60 -8.41 -2.68 -9.44
CA THR A 60 -8.85 -4.05 -9.18
C THR A 60 -9.49 -4.24 -7.80
N GLY A 61 -9.43 -3.23 -6.93
CA GLY A 61 -10.15 -3.20 -5.64
C GLY A 61 -9.37 -2.51 -4.51
N VAL A 62 -9.69 -2.88 -3.26
CA VAL A 62 -9.20 -2.19 -2.05
C VAL A 62 -8.27 -3.04 -1.19
N ALA A 63 -7.03 -2.60 -1.01
CA ALA A 63 -6.05 -3.22 -0.12
C ALA A 63 -6.09 -2.60 1.29
N ASN A 64 -6.24 -3.44 2.32
CA ASN A 64 -6.19 -3.01 3.72
C ASN A 64 -4.74 -3.07 4.23
N VAL A 65 -4.22 -1.93 4.68
CA VAL A 65 -2.86 -1.80 5.22
C VAL A 65 -2.90 -1.57 6.73
N VAL A 66 -2.13 -2.36 7.46
CA VAL A 66 -1.94 -2.22 8.91
C VAL A 66 -0.56 -1.60 9.17
N ILE A 67 -0.53 -0.49 9.90
CA ILE A 67 0.69 0.26 10.20
C ILE A 67 0.85 0.32 11.72
N TRP A 68 1.84 -0.41 12.23
CA TRP A 68 2.18 -0.38 13.66
C TRP A 68 2.88 0.92 14.05
N ALA A 69 2.76 1.32 15.32
CA ALA A 69 3.27 2.59 15.83
C ALA A 69 4.72 2.90 15.41
N LYS A 70 5.63 1.92 15.49
CA LYS A 70 7.04 2.10 15.10
C LYS A 70 7.21 2.45 13.61
N VAL A 71 6.41 1.82 12.74
CA VAL A 71 6.42 2.08 11.29
C VAL A 71 5.74 3.41 11.01
N PHE A 72 4.63 3.70 11.68
CA PHE A 72 3.95 4.98 11.58
C PHE A 72 4.88 6.15 11.92
N GLU A 73 5.58 6.11 13.06
CA GLU A 73 6.48 7.20 13.43
C GLU A 73 7.64 7.36 12.45
N ARG A 74 8.16 6.26 11.88
CA ARG A 74 9.20 6.31 10.85
C ARG A 74 8.71 6.94 9.54
N PHE A 75 7.48 6.67 9.13
CA PHE A 75 6.92 7.12 7.85
C PHE A 75 5.79 8.14 8.03
N ARG A 76 5.81 8.88 9.14
CA ARG A 76 4.70 9.71 9.62
C ARG A 76 4.15 10.66 8.55
N ARG A 77 5.05 11.36 7.85
CA ARG A 77 4.68 12.31 6.78
C ARG A 77 3.93 11.61 5.65
N ALA A 78 4.44 10.47 5.16
CA ALA A 78 3.79 9.71 4.09
C ALA A 78 2.40 9.21 4.53
N VAL A 79 2.30 8.66 5.75
CA VAL A 79 1.03 8.13 6.26
C VAL A 79 -0.01 9.24 6.45
N ILE A 80 0.37 10.41 6.95
CA ILE A 80 -0.57 11.50 7.20
C ILE A 80 -0.99 12.21 5.91
N ALA A 81 -0.03 12.53 5.03
CA ALA A 81 -0.26 13.46 3.92
C ALA A 81 -0.37 12.81 2.53
N GLY A 82 0.16 11.59 2.34
CA GLY A 82 0.27 10.99 1.01
C GLY A 82 -1.08 10.64 0.40
N ARG A 83 -1.40 11.16 -0.78
CA ARG A 83 -2.65 10.85 -1.51
C ARG A 83 -2.55 9.57 -2.32
N LEU A 84 -1.33 9.23 -2.76
CA LEU A 84 -1.00 7.97 -3.43
C LEU A 84 0.17 7.34 -2.69
N LEU A 85 0.00 6.10 -2.22
CA LEU A 85 1.02 5.41 -1.45
C LEU A 85 1.44 4.13 -2.13
N ARG A 86 2.74 3.83 -2.05
CA ARG A 86 3.30 2.51 -2.30
C ARG A 86 3.73 1.92 -0.97
N VAL A 87 3.20 0.75 -0.64
CA VAL A 87 3.45 0.08 0.64
C VAL A 87 4.07 -1.28 0.37
N THR A 88 5.24 -1.52 0.96
CA THR A 88 5.84 -2.85 1.02
C THR A 88 5.67 -3.41 2.41
N GLY A 89 5.16 -4.64 2.49
CA GLY A 89 4.81 -5.27 3.75
C GLY A 89 4.58 -6.76 3.63
N ARG A 90 3.97 -7.37 4.64
CA ARG A 90 3.70 -8.81 4.70
C ARG A 90 2.21 -9.10 4.68
N ILE A 91 1.82 -10.13 3.95
CA ILE A 91 0.45 -10.62 3.93
C ILE A 91 0.10 -11.26 5.29
N GLN A 92 -0.98 -10.79 5.89
CA GLN A 92 -1.64 -11.41 7.03
C GLN A 92 -3.10 -11.67 6.66
N ARG A 93 -3.62 -12.82 7.05
CA ARG A 93 -5.00 -13.23 6.78
C ARG A 93 -5.75 -13.39 8.10
N GLU A 94 -6.97 -12.87 8.17
CA GLU A 94 -7.90 -13.06 9.27
C GLU A 94 -9.28 -13.41 8.69
N GLY A 95 -9.61 -14.69 8.71
CA GLY A 95 -10.73 -15.22 7.92
C GLY A 95 -10.54 -14.91 6.43
N GLU A 96 -11.57 -14.30 5.82
CA GLU A 96 -11.58 -13.87 4.41
C GLU A 96 -10.84 -12.55 4.18
N VAL A 97 -10.47 -11.82 5.24
CA VAL A 97 -9.87 -10.49 5.12
C VAL A 97 -8.35 -10.60 4.99
N ILE A 98 -7.82 -9.96 3.94
CA ILE A 98 -6.38 -9.87 3.69
C ILE A 98 -5.88 -8.48 4.11
N HIS A 99 -4.85 -8.47 4.94
CA HIS A 99 -4.12 -7.27 5.35
C HIS A 99 -2.68 -7.31 4.84
N VAL A 100 -2.17 -6.13 4.48
CA VAL A 100 -0.73 -5.90 4.28
C VAL A 100 -0.19 -5.19 5.52
N VAL A 101 0.59 -5.91 6.33
CA VAL A 101 1.29 -5.32 7.47
C VAL A 101 2.52 -4.58 6.97
N ALA A 102 2.52 -3.25 7.09
CA ALA A 102 3.51 -2.39 6.45
C ALA A 102 4.91 -2.51 7.09
N ASP A 103 5.94 -2.65 6.25
CA ASP A 103 7.37 -2.53 6.61
C ASP A 103 7.95 -1.20 6.11
N THR A 104 7.56 -0.76 4.91
CA THR A 104 8.07 0.44 4.23
C THR A 104 6.94 1.13 3.50
N ILE A 105 6.90 2.46 3.59
CA ILE A 105 5.84 3.28 3.00
C ILE A 105 6.50 4.41 2.22
N GLU A 106 6.14 4.52 0.96
CA GLU A 106 6.62 5.54 0.04
C GLU A 106 5.44 6.42 -0.37
N ASP A 107 5.60 7.74 -0.19
CA ASP A 107 4.66 8.73 -0.71
C ASP A 107 4.99 8.99 -2.19
N ILE A 108 4.16 8.44 -3.07
CA ILE A 108 4.27 8.60 -4.52
C ILE A 108 3.25 9.60 -5.07
N THR A 109 2.65 10.41 -4.20
CA THR A 109 1.76 11.54 -4.57
C THR A 109 2.30 12.43 -5.69
N PRO A 110 3.62 12.75 -5.78
CA PRO A 110 4.14 13.55 -6.89
C PRO A 110 3.90 12.94 -8.28
N MET A 111 3.59 11.64 -8.38
CA MET A 111 3.18 11.02 -9.64
C MET A 111 1.80 11.49 -10.11
N LEU A 112 0.87 11.79 -9.17
CA LEU A 112 -0.44 12.36 -9.51
C LEU A 112 -0.28 13.78 -10.06
N ASP A 113 0.60 14.58 -9.49
CA ASP A 113 0.81 15.97 -9.91
C ASP A 113 1.32 16.04 -11.37
N LYS A 114 2.03 15.00 -11.84
CA LYS A 114 2.46 14.89 -13.26
C LYS A 114 1.29 14.73 -14.23
N LEU A 115 0.16 14.16 -13.79
CA LEU A 115 -1.03 14.02 -14.63
C LEU A 115 -1.67 15.39 -14.90
N LEU A 116 -1.66 16.28 -13.91
CA LEU A 116 -2.20 17.65 -14.03
C LEU A 116 -1.37 18.53 -14.98
N VAL A 117 -0.05 18.38 -14.97
CA VAL A 117 0.85 19.11 -15.89
C VAL A 117 0.67 18.66 -17.35
N GLN A 118 0.21 17.43 -17.58
CA GLN A 118 -0.06 16.94 -18.93
C GLN A 118 -1.36 17.50 -19.52
N SER A 119 -2.40 17.67 -18.69
CA SER A 119 -3.67 18.25 -19.14
C SER A 119 -3.55 19.72 -19.58
N ASP A 120 -2.69 20.52 -18.95
CA ASP A 120 -2.51 21.94 -19.30
C ASP A 120 -1.81 22.17 -20.65
N ARG A 121 -1.12 21.15 -21.20
CA ARG A 121 -0.48 21.25 -22.52
C ARG A 121 -1.45 20.99 -23.69
N GLY A 122 -2.72 20.66 -23.41
CA GLY A 122 -3.75 20.38 -24.42
C GLY A 122 -4.82 21.46 -24.60
N THR A 123 -4.93 22.44 -23.69
CA THR A 123 -6.02 23.44 -23.70
C THR A 123 -5.53 24.82 -24.12
N GLY A 124 -4.87 24.88 -25.27
CA GLY A 124 -4.64 26.15 -25.98
C GLY A 124 -5.86 26.51 -26.81
N ILE A 125 -6.96 26.94 -26.18
CA ILE A 125 -8.07 27.56 -26.93
C ILE A 125 -7.58 28.95 -27.33
N ALA A 126 -7.11 29.07 -28.56
CA ALA A 126 -6.74 30.35 -29.16
C ALA A 126 -7.94 31.30 -29.09
N THR A 127 -7.83 32.33 -28.25
CA THR A 127 -8.72 33.50 -28.33
C THR A 127 -8.17 34.37 -29.44
N ALA A 128 -8.67 34.18 -30.67
CA ALA A 128 -8.46 35.11 -31.76
C ALA A 128 -9.39 36.32 -31.57
N LYS A 129 -8.78 37.51 -31.56
CA LYS A 129 -9.48 38.78 -31.81
C LYS A 129 -9.83 38.91 -33.28
#